data_AF-A0A2A6E853-F1
#
_entry.id   AF-A0A2A6E853-F1
#
_cell.length_a   1.000
_cell.length_b   1.000
_cell.length_c   1.000
_cell.angle_alpha   90.00
_cell.angle_beta   90.00
_cell.angle_gamma   90.00
#
_symmetry.space_group_name_H-M   'P 1'
#
loop_
_entity.id
_entity.type
_entity.pdbx_description
1 polymer ?
#
loop_
_entity_poly.entity_id
_entity_poly.type
_entity_poly.pdbx_seq_one_letter_code
_entity_poly.pdbx_strand_id
1 'polypeptide(L)'
;MKKTGIFLAILMLIGGFYANGQSTSSIRLNEVLVINVDNFVDEYGSRSGWIELYNNSPGTVDIRGCYISNDPSDPKKYMIPKGDVKTKIPPRQHVLFWADNRPFHGTFHLNFVLDPQKENRLFFFDSDGKTLIDQVTIPTGQQPDVSYGLTLDGVGTWEALSKVTPDTNNKTLDSNEKIENFQRNDSFGVGMTLTAMTVVFLGLLLLYLIFKQVGRSAIKMSRRRAEKVSGGRSVTHNTNEPGAVFAAIATALYEVAEDAHDFENTVLTIHRVTRNYSPWSSKIYGLRSLPDKK
;
A
#
# COMPACT_ATOMS: atom_id res chain seq x y z
N MET A 1 42.20 -20.18 10.91
CA MET A 1 41.08 -19.21 10.75
C MET A 1 41.32 -18.19 9.62
N LYS A 2 41.80 -18.60 8.42
CA LYS A 2 42.12 -17.66 7.31
C LYS A 2 41.45 -17.98 5.96
N LYS A 3 40.69 -19.07 5.85
CA LYS A 3 40.13 -19.53 4.57
C LYS A 3 38.68 -19.07 4.30
N THR A 4 37.94 -18.68 5.33
CA THR A 4 36.55 -18.21 5.20
C THR A 4 36.44 -16.77 4.70
N GLY A 5 37.42 -15.91 4.99
CA GLY A 5 37.44 -14.52 4.51
C GLY A 5 37.72 -14.39 3.01
N ILE A 6 38.49 -15.31 2.42
CA ILE A 6 38.82 -15.30 0.99
C ILE A 6 37.60 -15.68 0.14
N PHE A 7 36.74 -16.58 0.64
CA PHE A 7 35.53 -16.99 -0.07
C PHE A 7 34.48 -15.87 -0.13
N LEU A 8 34.36 -15.05 0.93
CA LEU A 8 33.47 -13.90 0.97
C LEU A 8 33.95 -12.75 0.05
N ALA A 9 35.28 -12.57 -0.07
CA ALA A 9 35.87 -11.60 -0.98
C ALA A 9 35.72 -12.01 -2.46
N ILE A 10 35.84 -13.30 -2.77
CA ILE A 10 35.62 -13.83 -4.13
C ILE A 10 34.11 -13.78 -4.49
N LEU A 11 33.21 -14.01 -3.53
CA LEU A 11 31.76 -13.87 -3.75
C LEU A 11 31.34 -12.41 -3.99
N MET A 12 32.01 -11.43 -3.36
CA MET A 12 31.82 -10.00 -3.66
C MET A 12 32.44 -9.57 -5.01
N LEU A 13 33.48 -10.25 -5.49
CA LEU A 13 34.09 -9.99 -6.80
C LEU A 13 33.31 -10.59 -7.98
N ILE A 14 32.52 -11.64 -7.75
CA ILE A 14 31.62 -12.23 -8.77
C ILE A 14 30.28 -11.47 -8.83
N GLY A 15 29.93 -10.67 -7.80
CA GLY A 15 28.75 -9.80 -7.77
C GLY A 15 28.94 -8.42 -8.43
N GLY A 16 30.12 -8.14 -8.98
CA GLY A 16 30.41 -6.87 -9.67
C GLY A 16 30.04 -6.93 -11.15
N PHE A 17 29.35 -5.90 -11.62
CA PHE A 17 28.94 -5.64 -13.01
C PHE A 17 27.59 -6.21 -13.46
N TYR A 18 26.51 -5.76 -12.81
CA TYR A 18 25.39 -5.23 -13.59
C TYR A 18 25.42 -3.70 -13.49
N ALA A 19 26.45 -3.08 -14.08
CA ALA A 19 26.36 -1.68 -14.42
C ALA A 19 25.46 -1.58 -15.66
N ASN A 20 24.14 -1.68 -15.46
CA ASN A 20 23.19 -1.24 -16.46
C ASN A 20 23.35 0.28 -16.53
N GLY A 21 24.22 0.71 -17.45
CA GLY A 21 24.55 2.10 -17.63
C GLY A 21 23.29 2.94 -17.83
N GLN A 22 23.28 4.11 -17.20
CA GLN A 22 22.33 5.19 -17.44
C GLN A 22 22.52 5.68 -18.88
N SER A 23 22.05 4.89 -19.84
CA SER A 23 22.26 5.11 -21.27
C SER A 23 20.96 5.56 -21.91
N THR A 24 21.05 6.58 -22.74
CA THR A 24 19.96 7.06 -23.62
C THR A 24 19.39 5.94 -24.48
N SER A 25 20.19 4.90 -24.78
CA SER A 25 19.75 3.68 -25.45
C SER A 25 18.66 2.87 -24.74
N SER A 26 18.30 3.20 -23.49
CA SER A 26 17.18 2.60 -22.76
C SER A 26 15.86 3.35 -22.92
N ILE A 27 15.87 4.55 -23.50
CA ILE A 27 14.66 5.31 -23.79
C ILE A 27 13.91 4.66 -24.94
N ARG A 28 12.60 4.58 -24.82
CA ARG A 28 11.71 4.06 -25.85
C ARG A 28 10.62 5.06 -26.16
N LEU A 29 10.16 5.08 -27.41
CA LEU A 29 8.89 5.69 -27.77
C LEU A 29 7.79 4.82 -27.16
N ASN A 30 6.83 5.43 -26.45
CA ASN A 30 5.86 4.69 -25.64
C ASN A 30 4.43 4.81 -26.16
N GLU A 31 4.00 6.05 -26.40
CA GLU A 31 2.64 6.37 -26.81
C GLU A 31 2.66 7.64 -27.67
N VAL A 32 1.76 7.73 -28.63
CA VAL A 32 1.62 8.86 -29.55
C VAL A 32 0.14 9.14 -29.76
N LEU A 33 -0.28 10.39 -29.55
CA LEU A 33 -1.60 10.87 -29.93
C LEU A 33 -1.48 11.86 -31.08
N VAL A 34 -2.07 11.55 -32.23
CA VAL A 34 -2.01 12.42 -33.43
C VAL A 34 -3.10 13.48 -33.41
N ILE A 35 -4.33 13.09 -33.05
CA ILE A 35 -5.52 13.95 -33.08
C ILE A 35 -6.04 14.08 -31.64
N ASN A 36 -5.85 15.26 -31.05
CA ASN A 36 -6.27 15.55 -29.68
C ASN A 36 -7.40 16.58 -29.72
N VAL A 37 -8.63 16.15 -29.41
CA VAL A 37 -9.84 16.99 -29.46
C VAL A 37 -10.38 17.24 -28.06
N ASP A 38 -10.51 16.19 -27.24
CA ASP A 38 -11.02 16.30 -25.87
C ASP A 38 -10.15 15.59 -24.80
N ASN A 39 -8.86 15.31 -25.10
CA ASN A 39 -7.94 14.66 -24.17
C ASN A 39 -7.03 15.62 -23.37
N PHE A 40 -5.72 15.38 -23.35
CA PHE A 40 -4.72 16.08 -22.53
C PHE A 40 -4.49 17.50 -23.04
N VAL A 41 -4.28 18.45 -22.14
CA VAL A 41 -4.11 19.89 -22.48
C VAL A 41 -2.75 20.34 -21.97
N ASP A 42 -2.04 21.12 -22.78
CA ASP A 42 -0.73 21.67 -22.41
C ASP A 42 -0.82 22.81 -21.39
N GLU A 43 0.33 23.29 -20.92
CA GLU A 43 0.44 24.38 -19.94
C GLU A 43 -0.09 25.73 -20.48
N TYR A 44 -0.33 25.84 -21.78
CA TYR A 44 -0.87 27.01 -22.48
C TYR A 44 -2.37 26.89 -22.79
N GLY A 45 -3.03 25.81 -22.34
CA GLY A 45 -4.45 25.58 -22.59
C GLY A 45 -4.75 25.07 -24.01
N SER A 46 -3.74 24.62 -24.75
CA SER A 46 -3.88 24.10 -26.11
C SER A 46 -3.94 22.57 -26.11
N ARG A 47 -4.72 22.03 -27.05
CA ARG A 47 -4.76 20.61 -27.35
C ARG A 47 -3.99 20.36 -28.63
N SER A 48 -2.86 19.69 -28.49
CA SER A 48 -1.98 19.34 -29.60
C SER A 48 -1.74 17.84 -29.60
N GLY A 49 -1.35 17.30 -30.75
CA GLY A 49 -0.77 15.96 -30.79
C GLY A 49 0.48 15.90 -29.92
N TRP A 50 0.81 14.72 -29.41
CA TRP A 50 1.94 14.54 -28.52
C TRP A 50 2.59 13.17 -28.67
N ILE A 51 3.82 13.08 -28.20
CA ILE A 51 4.69 11.91 -28.24
C ILE A 51 5.22 11.69 -26.83
N GLU A 52 5.11 10.46 -26.33
CA GLU A 52 5.62 10.07 -25.04
C GLU A 52 6.87 9.21 -25.19
N LEU A 53 7.88 9.53 -24.37
CA LEU A 53 9.07 8.73 -24.18
C LEU A 53 9.02 8.06 -22.81
N TYR A 54 9.44 6.80 -22.75
CA TYR A 54 9.54 6.03 -21.52
C TYR A 54 10.98 5.63 -21.23
N ASN A 55 11.38 5.78 -19.97
CA ASN A 55 12.65 5.27 -19.49
C ASN A 55 12.52 3.80 -19.04
N ASN A 56 12.93 2.88 -19.91
CA ASN A 56 12.90 1.44 -19.64
C ASN A 56 14.04 0.96 -18.73
N SER A 57 14.93 1.85 -18.26
CA SER A 57 16.05 1.49 -17.39
C SER A 57 15.68 1.55 -15.90
N PRO A 58 16.45 0.85 -15.03
CA PRO A 58 16.30 0.96 -13.58
C PRO A 58 16.97 2.22 -12.98
N GLY A 59 17.60 3.07 -13.81
CA GLY A 59 18.27 4.30 -13.39
C GLY A 59 17.63 5.55 -13.99
N THR A 60 17.96 6.73 -13.48
CA THR A 60 17.59 7.98 -14.15
C THR A 60 18.39 8.11 -15.45
N VAL A 61 17.71 8.43 -16.55
CA VAL A 61 18.35 8.68 -17.86
C VAL A 61 18.16 10.13 -18.24
N ASP A 62 19.22 10.76 -18.74
CA ASP A 62 19.21 12.15 -19.17
C ASP A 62 19.15 12.23 -20.69
N ILE A 63 18.07 12.79 -21.22
CA ILE A 63 17.83 12.91 -22.67
C ILE A 63 18.27 14.26 -23.24
N ARG A 64 18.99 15.08 -22.47
CA ARG A 64 19.47 16.37 -22.94
C ARG A 64 20.31 16.25 -24.20
N GLY A 65 20.03 17.08 -25.20
CA GLY A 65 20.77 17.10 -26.46
C GLY A 65 20.50 15.93 -27.40
N CYS A 66 19.69 14.94 -27.01
CA CYS A 66 19.12 13.96 -27.93
C CYS A 66 18.19 14.65 -28.93
N TYR A 67 17.83 13.95 -30.00
CA TYR A 67 17.00 14.50 -31.06
C TYR A 67 15.73 13.68 -31.26
N ILE A 68 14.63 14.38 -31.53
CA ILE A 68 13.37 13.81 -32.00
C ILE A 68 13.17 14.30 -33.43
N SER A 69 12.82 13.38 -34.34
CA SER A 69 12.52 13.73 -35.71
C SER A 69 11.32 12.96 -36.23
N ASN A 70 10.57 13.59 -37.13
CA ASN A 70 9.57 12.93 -37.95
C ASN A 70 9.98 12.80 -39.43
N ASP A 71 11.27 13.00 -39.72
CA ASP A 71 11.83 12.98 -41.06
C ASP A 71 13.17 12.21 -41.05
N PRO A 72 13.28 11.05 -41.74
CA PRO A 72 14.52 10.28 -41.77
C PRO A 72 15.66 11.01 -42.48
N SER A 73 15.37 12.01 -43.31
CA SER A 73 16.38 12.84 -43.99
C SER A 73 16.92 13.96 -43.11
N ASP A 74 16.25 14.26 -41.99
CA ASP A 74 16.68 15.23 -40.98
C ASP A 74 16.72 14.62 -39.57
N PRO A 75 17.77 13.84 -39.23
CA PRO A 75 17.93 13.27 -37.89
C PRO A 75 18.04 14.29 -36.76
N LYS A 76 18.35 15.56 -37.08
CA LYS A 76 18.62 16.63 -36.11
C LYS A 76 17.49 17.65 -36.01
N LYS A 77 16.29 17.28 -36.47
CA LYS A 77 15.13 18.16 -36.60
C LYS A 77 14.79 18.92 -35.32
N TYR A 78 14.54 18.21 -34.22
CA TYR A 78 14.34 18.82 -32.90
C TYR A 78 15.41 18.36 -31.93
N MET A 79 16.27 19.27 -31.47
CA MET A 79 17.21 18.99 -30.37
C MET A 79 16.57 19.31 -29.03
N ILE A 80 16.59 18.35 -28.10
CA ILE A 80 16.11 18.57 -26.73
C ILE A 80 17.07 19.54 -26.01
N PRO A 81 16.59 20.71 -25.53
CA PRO A 81 17.43 21.69 -24.84
C PRO A 81 18.19 21.12 -23.63
N LYS A 82 19.42 21.60 -23.39
CA LYS A 82 20.31 21.05 -22.34
C LYS A 82 20.15 21.63 -20.94
N GLY A 83 19.35 22.70 -20.81
CA GLY A 83 19.24 23.50 -19.59
C GLY A 83 18.12 23.08 -18.64
N ASP A 84 17.18 22.23 -19.08
CA ASP A 84 16.03 21.87 -18.26
C ASP A 84 16.33 20.62 -17.40
N VAL A 85 15.95 20.67 -16.13
CA VAL A 85 16.09 19.54 -15.20
C VAL A 85 15.11 18.42 -15.49
N LYS A 86 13.98 18.72 -16.13
CA LYS A 86 12.95 17.75 -16.52
C LYS A 86 13.41 16.81 -17.65
N THR A 87 14.56 17.07 -18.30
CA THR A 87 15.16 16.12 -19.26
C THR A 87 15.78 14.90 -18.58
N LYS A 88 15.80 14.85 -17.24
CA LYS A 88 16.21 13.68 -16.47
C LYS A 88 14.98 12.86 -16.13
N ILE A 89 14.75 11.80 -16.88
CA ILE A 89 13.61 10.91 -16.69
C ILE A 89 13.97 9.89 -15.60
N PRO A 90 13.25 9.83 -14.45
CA PRO A 90 13.52 8.83 -13.42
C PRO A 90 13.30 7.39 -13.92
N PRO A 91 13.73 6.37 -13.15
CA PRO A 91 13.53 4.98 -13.52
C PRO A 91 12.06 4.66 -13.76
N ARG A 92 11.74 3.98 -14.87
CA ARG A 92 10.36 3.54 -15.16
C ARG A 92 9.36 4.70 -15.16
N GLN A 93 9.77 5.87 -15.63
CA GLN A 93 8.94 7.06 -15.77
C GLN A 93 8.86 7.51 -17.22
N HIS A 94 7.91 8.40 -17.46
CA HIS A 94 7.54 8.92 -18.77
C HIS A 94 7.93 10.39 -18.89
N VAL A 95 7.94 10.89 -20.13
CA VAL A 95 7.96 12.31 -20.44
C VAL A 95 7.25 12.55 -21.75
N LEU A 96 6.43 13.61 -21.80
CA LEU A 96 5.59 13.95 -22.93
C LEU A 96 6.17 15.14 -23.70
N PHE A 97 6.10 15.07 -25.04
CA PHE A 97 6.47 16.13 -25.97
C PHE A 97 5.28 16.51 -26.84
N TRP A 98 4.91 17.79 -26.84
CA TRP A 98 3.86 18.34 -27.68
C TRP A 98 4.35 18.54 -29.12
N ALA A 99 3.72 17.88 -30.08
CA ALA A 99 3.98 18.03 -31.51
C ALA A 99 3.13 19.17 -32.10
N ASP A 100 3.45 20.41 -31.71
CA ASP A 100 2.63 21.60 -31.98
C ASP A 100 3.32 22.66 -32.85
N ASN A 101 4.58 22.44 -33.22
CA ASN A 101 5.42 23.41 -33.93
C ASN A 101 5.58 24.76 -33.17
N ARG A 102 5.66 24.72 -31.84
CA ARG A 102 5.88 25.90 -30.98
C ARG A 102 7.09 25.72 -30.06
N PRO A 103 8.32 25.59 -30.60
CA PRO A 103 9.51 25.31 -29.80
C PRO A 103 9.85 26.39 -28.75
N PHE A 104 9.27 27.60 -28.87
CA PHE A 104 9.44 28.68 -27.89
C PHE A 104 8.54 28.55 -26.65
N HIS A 105 7.60 27.59 -26.63
CA HIS A 105 6.77 27.27 -25.47
C HIS A 105 7.52 26.44 -24.41
N GLY A 106 8.69 25.89 -24.74
CA GLY A 106 9.57 25.23 -23.79
C GLY A 106 10.23 23.97 -24.34
N THR A 107 10.99 23.30 -23.48
CA THR A 107 11.78 22.08 -23.79
C THR A 107 10.95 20.92 -24.32
N PHE A 108 9.66 20.88 -24.01
CA PHE A 108 8.76 19.79 -24.38
C PHE A 108 7.79 20.16 -25.52
N HIS A 109 8.01 21.28 -26.19
CA HIS A 109 7.27 21.65 -27.40
C HIS A 109 8.17 21.50 -28.63
N LEU A 110 7.74 20.67 -29.57
CA LEU A 110 8.50 20.31 -30.76
C LEU A 110 8.38 21.39 -31.85
N ASN A 111 9.28 21.35 -32.82
CA ASN A 111 9.26 22.23 -33.99
C ASN A 111 8.59 21.60 -35.23
N PHE A 112 7.70 20.64 -35.00
CA PHE A 112 6.91 20.00 -36.04
C PHE A 112 5.57 19.52 -35.47
N VAL A 113 4.64 19.22 -36.37
CA VAL A 113 3.35 18.61 -36.06
C VAL A 113 3.25 17.20 -36.63
N LEU A 114 2.34 16.40 -36.07
CA LEU A 114 1.91 15.12 -36.64
C LEU A 114 0.78 15.35 -37.64
N ASP A 115 0.79 14.61 -38.73
CA ASP A 115 -0.17 14.79 -39.83
C ASP A 115 -1.25 13.69 -39.78
N PRO A 116 -2.52 14.03 -39.53
CA PRO A 116 -3.58 13.03 -39.39
C PRO A 116 -3.93 12.31 -40.70
N GLN A 117 -3.53 12.84 -41.85
CA GLN A 117 -3.91 12.31 -43.16
C GLN A 117 -2.89 11.31 -43.74
N LYS A 118 -1.72 11.18 -43.13
CA LYS A 118 -0.66 10.29 -43.61
C LYS A 118 -0.04 9.46 -42.50
N GLU A 119 0.77 8.50 -42.91
CA GLU A 119 1.66 7.77 -42.02
C GLU A 119 2.69 8.73 -41.41
N ASN A 120 2.85 8.68 -40.08
CA ASN A 120 3.88 9.45 -39.38
C ASN A 120 4.99 8.50 -38.94
N ARG A 121 6.23 8.83 -39.28
CA ARG A 121 7.40 8.08 -38.81
C ARG A 121 8.11 8.92 -37.78
N LEU A 122 8.36 8.38 -36.61
CA LEU A 122 9.09 9.05 -35.53
C LEU A 122 10.39 8.33 -35.25
N PHE A 123 11.40 9.13 -34.95
CA PHE A 123 12.76 8.69 -34.66
C PHE A 123 13.27 9.41 -33.42
N PHE A 124 13.87 8.64 -32.52
CA PHE A 124 14.61 9.16 -31.39
C PHE A 124 16.09 8.85 -31.59
N PHE A 125 16.92 9.89 -31.67
CA PHE A 125 18.36 9.78 -31.88
C PHE A 125 19.12 10.21 -30.63
N ASP A 126 20.29 9.62 -30.44
CA ASP A 126 21.21 9.99 -29.37
C ASP A 126 21.79 11.40 -29.57
N SER A 127 22.50 11.90 -28.56
CA SER A 127 23.09 13.24 -28.54
C SER A 127 24.12 13.54 -29.65
N ASP A 128 24.62 12.50 -30.33
CA ASP A 128 25.46 12.64 -31.53
C ASP A 128 24.66 13.06 -32.78
N GLY A 129 23.33 12.91 -32.73
CA GLY A 129 22.37 13.11 -33.81
C GLY A 129 22.62 12.22 -35.03
N LYS A 130 23.13 11.00 -34.80
CA LYS A 130 23.36 9.96 -35.82
C LYS A 130 22.91 8.58 -35.35
N THR A 131 23.16 8.24 -34.09
CA THR A 131 22.81 6.95 -33.52
C THR A 131 21.32 6.88 -33.26
N LEU A 132 20.62 6.04 -34.02
CA LEU A 132 19.20 5.78 -33.82
C LEU A 132 19.00 4.94 -32.55
N ILE A 133 18.24 5.45 -31.60
CA ILE A 133 17.89 4.75 -30.36
C ILE A 133 16.59 3.96 -30.54
N ASP A 134 15.57 4.62 -31.09
CA ASP A 134 14.26 4.01 -31.30
C ASP A 134 13.50 4.66 -32.45
N GLN A 135 12.56 3.92 -33.04
CA GLN A 135 11.68 4.43 -34.09
C GLN A 135 10.31 3.76 -34.05
N VAL A 136 9.29 4.49 -34.49
CA VAL A 136 7.95 3.95 -34.70
C VAL A 136 7.34 4.53 -35.98
N THR A 137 6.54 3.72 -36.64
CA THR A 137 5.66 4.14 -37.72
C THR A 137 4.21 4.10 -37.24
N ILE A 138 3.58 5.27 -37.15
CA ILE A 138 2.17 5.42 -36.79
C ILE A 138 1.34 5.32 -38.08
N PRO A 139 0.40 4.35 -38.17
CA PRO A 139 -0.39 4.16 -39.38
C PRO A 139 -1.33 5.34 -39.63
N THR A 140 -1.73 5.51 -40.89
CA THR A 140 -2.77 6.48 -41.25
C THR A 140 -4.14 6.06 -40.68
N GLY A 141 -5.08 7.00 -40.63
CA GLY A 141 -6.45 6.73 -40.15
C GLY A 141 -6.60 6.74 -38.63
N GLN A 142 -5.72 7.46 -37.92
CA GLN A 142 -5.86 7.69 -36.49
C GLN A 142 -7.21 8.38 -36.20
N GLN A 143 -7.89 7.91 -35.17
CA GLN A 143 -9.15 8.50 -34.72
C GLN A 143 -8.88 9.62 -33.70
N PRO A 144 -9.76 10.61 -33.59
CA PRO A 144 -9.70 11.59 -32.51
C PRO A 144 -9.65 10.92 -31.14
N ASP A 145 -8.75 11.37 -30.27
CA ASP A 145 -8.59 10.92 -28.89
C ASP A 145 -8.35 9.40 -28.74
N VAL A 146 -7.78 8.77 -29.78
CA VAL A 146 -7.26 7.41 -29.73
C VAL A 146 -5.76 7.46 -29.97
N SER A 147 -4.98 7.05 -28.97
CA SER A 147 -3.54 7.01 -29.06
C SER A 147 -3.06 5.68 -29.65
N TYR A 148 -1.92 5.75 -30.31
CA TYR A 148 -1.17 4.60 -30.78
C TYR A 148 0.00 4.41 -29.82
N GLY A 149 0.11 3.26 -29.16
CA GLY A 149 1.09 3.05 -28.09
C GLY A 149 1.47 1.59 -27.89
N LEU A 150 2.48 1.35 -27.08
CA LEU A 150 2.91 0.01 -26.69
C LEU A 150 1.92 -0.62 -25.72
N THR A 151 1.54 -1.88 -25.93
CA THR A 151 0.69 -2.66 -25.00
C THR A 151 1.22 -2.76 -23.57
N LEU A 152 2.53 -2.64 -23.41
CA LEU A 152 3.23 -2.59 -22.13
C LEU A 152 4.41 -1.64 -22.27
N ASP A 153 4.58 -0.75 -21.29
CA ASP A 153 5.52 0.36 -21.38
C ASP A 153 6.95 -0.12 -21.71
N GLY A 154 7.50 0.40 -22.81
CA GLY A 154 8.86 0.14 -23.29
C GLY A 154 9.17 -1.26 -23.86
N VAL A 155 8.22 -2.20 -23.90
CA VAL A 155 8.47 -3.59 -24.38
C VAL A 155 7.34 -4.23 -25.18
N GLY A 156 6.14 -3.66 -25.18
CA GLY A 156 4.96 -4.23 -25.83
C GLY A 156 4.99 -4.20 -27.36
N THR A 157 3.82 -4.43 -27.94
CA THR A 157 3.54 -4.24 -29.37
C THR A 157 2.79 -2.94 -29.56
N TRP A 158 3.08 -2.23 -30.65
CA TRP A 158 2.34 -1.02 -31.00
C TRP A 158 0.92 -1.36 -31.47
N GLU A 159 -0.08 -0.77 -30.84
CA GLU A 159 -1.48 -0.88 -31.21
C GLU A 159 -2.25 0.40 -30.86
N ALA A 160 -3.48 0.52 -31.36
CA ALA A 160 -4.38 1.55 -30.89
C ALA A 160 -4.82 1.20 -29.46
N LEU A 161 -4.47 2.04 -28.48
CA LEU A 161 -4.78 1.78 -27.08
C LEU A 161 -6.27 1.99 -26.80
N SER A 162 -6.81 1.17 -25.89
CA SER A 162 -8.21 1.30 -25.45
C SER A 162 -8.46 2.56 -24.61
N LYS A 163 -7.41 3.11 -24.01
CA LYS A 163 -7.42 4.31 -23.17
C LYS A 163 -6.14 5.08 -23.46
N VAL A 164 -6.28 6.39 -23.61
CA VAL A 164 -5.15 7.31 -23.77
C VAL A 164 -4.51 7.57 -22.40
N THR A 165 -3.20 7.44 -22.31
CA THR A 165 -2.47 7.32 -21.03
C THR A 165 -1.32 8.32 -20.92
N PRO A 166 -1.57 9.63 -21.04
CA PRO A 166 -0.51 10.63 -20.96
C PRO A 166 0.11 10.64 -19.57
N ASP A 167 1.46 10.56 -19.52
CA ASP A 167 2.25 10.58 -18.29
C ASP A 167 1.86 9.44 -17.31
N THR A 168 1.35 8.33 -17.85
CA THR A 168 0.98 7.16 -17.06
C THR A 168 1.24 5.85 -17.82
N ASN A 169 1.00 4.72 -17.18
CA ASN A 169 1.27 3.42 -17.80
C ASN A 169 0.19 3.05 -18.81
N ASN A 170 0.59 2.61 -20.00
CA ASN A 170 -0.33 2.21 -21.07
C ASN A 170 -1.26 1.07 -20.66
N LYS A 171 -0.76 0.17 -19.80
CA LYS A 171 -1.57 -0.86 -19.16
C LYS A 171 -2.09 -0.37 -17.83
N THR A 172 -3.32 0.14 -17.84
CA THR A 172 -4.04 0.49 -16.62
C THR A 172 -4.57 -0.79 -15.94
N LEU A 173 -4.37 -0.89 -14.61
CA LEU A 173 -4.93 -1.97 -13.79
C LEU A 173 -6.30 -1.54 -13.27
N ASP A 174 -7.18 -1.14 -14.18
CA ASP A 174 -8.52 -0.64 -13.83
C ASP A 174 -9.47 -1.79 -13.47
N SER A 175 -9.11 -3.03 -13.81
CA SER A 175 -9.86 -4.24 -13.48
C SER A 175 -9.14 -5.10 -12.42
N ASN A 176 -9.92 -5.55 -11.43
CA ASN A 176 -9.51 -6.64 -10.55
C ASN A 176 -10.24 -7.89 -11.00
N GLU A 177 -9.54 -8.78 -11.70
CA GLU A 177 -10.11 -10.01 -12.25
C GLU A 177 -10.87 -10.84 -11.21
N LYS A 178 -10.45 -10.80 -9.93
CA LYS A 178 -11.16 -11.49 -8.85
C LYS A 178 -12.52 -10.86 -8.57
N ILE A 179 -12.60 -9.53 -8.57
CA ILE A 179 -13.85 -8.79 -8.35
C ILE A 179 -14.78 -8.97 -9.56
N GLU A 180 -14.24 -8.88 -10.79
CA GLU A 180 -15.05 -9.09 -12.00
C GLU A 180 -15.55 -10.53 -12.13
N ASN A 181 -14.71 -11.52 -11.83
CA ASN A 181 -15.13 -12.92 -11.78
C ASN A 181 -16.16 -13.16 -10.68
N PHE A 182 -16.04 -12.47 -9.55
CA PHE A 182 -17.03 -12.53 -8.48
C PHE A 182 -18.37 -11.92 -8.93
N GLN A 183 -18.36 -10.76 -9.58
CA GLN A 183 -19.56 -10.13 -10.13
C GLN A 183 -20.21 -10.96 -11.25
N ARG A 184 -19.41 -11.61 -12.11
CA ARG A 184 -19.94 -12.51 -13.16
C ARG A 184 -20.54 -13.79 -12.60
N ASN A 185 -19.89 -14.41 -11.62
CA ASN A 185 -20.31 -15.71 -11.09
C ASN A 185 -21.34 -15.59 -9.96
N ASP A 186 -21.43 -14.44 -9.29
CA ASP A 186 -22.36 -14.16 -8.19
C ASP A 186 -22.98 -12.76 -8.34
N SER A 187 -23.65 -12.53 -9.47
CA SER A 187 -24.25 -11.23 -9.81
C SER A 187 -25.31 -10.77 -8.80
N PHE A 188 -26.00 -11.71 -8.14
CA PHE A 188 -26.99 -11.43 -7.11
C PHE A 188 -26.40 -11.34 -5.68
N GLY A 189 -25.10 -11.64 -5.50
CA GLY A 189 -24.42 -11.57 -4.20
C GLY A 189 -24.76 -12.70 -3.21
N VAL A 190 -25.40 -13.78 -3.69
CA VAL A 190 -25.82 -14.92 -2.85
C VAL A 190 -24.60 -15.71 -2.36
N GLY A 191 -23.62 -15.95 -3.22
CA GLY A 191 -22.35 -16.57 -2.84
C GLY A 191 -21.59 -15.77 -1.78
N MET A 192 -21.59 -14.44 -1.88
CA MET A 192 -20.96 -13.54 -0.91
C MET A 192 -21.60 -13.67 0.48
N THR A 193 -22.93 -13.62 0.52
CA THR A 193 -23.66 -13.70 1.79
C THR A 193 -23.51 -15.07 2.45
N LEU A 194 -23.57 -16.17 1.68
CA LEU A 194 -23.38 -17.52 2.20
C LEU A 194 -21.97 -17.75 2.74
N THR A 195 -20.93 -17.28 2.04
CA THR A 195 -19.55 -17.40 2.51
C THR A 195 -19.29 -16.55 3.76
N ALA A 196 -19.83 -15.33 3.81
CA ALA A 196 -19.76 -14.49 5.01
C ALA A 196 -20.47 -15.15 6.20
N MET A 197 -21.68 -15.68 6.00
CA MET A 197 -22.44 -16.38 7.03
C MET A 197 -21.68 -17.62 7.53
N THR A 198 -21.17 -18.46 6.63
CA THR A 198 -20.46 -19.69 7.03
C THR A 198 -19.20 -19.40 7.85
N VAL A 199 -18.43 -18.37 7.50
CA VAL A 199 -17.26 -17.94 8.28
C VAL A 199 -17.67 -17.45 9.67
N VAL A 200 -18.74 -16.66 9.79
CA VAL A 200 -19.24 -16.16 11.07
C VAL A 200 -19.73 -17.33 11.95
N PHE A 201 -20.53 -18.24 11.40
CA PHE A 201 -21.01 -19.41 12.15
C PHE A 201 -19.88 -20.35 12.56
N LEU A 202 -18.88 -20.58 11.70
CA LEU A 202 -17.69 -21.36 12.05
C LEU A 202 -16.89 -20.68 13.16
N GLY A 203 -16.73 -19.36 13.11
CA GLY A 203 -16.06 -18.59 14.16
C GLY A 203 -16.77 -18.71 15.51
N LEU A 204 -18.10 -18.54 15.52
CA LEU A 204 -18.91 -18.69 16.74
C LEU A 204 -18.91 -20.12 17.27
N LEU A 205 -18.99 -21.13 16.39
CA LEU A 205 -18.90 -22.54 16.77
C LEU A 205 -17.54 -22.85 17.40
N LEU A 206 -16.45 -22.38 16.80
CA LEU A 206 -15.10 -22.57 17.31
C LEU A 206 -14.95 -21.90 18.69
N LEU A 207 -15.45 -20.68 18.84
CA LEU A 207 -15.44 -19.95 20.12
C LEU A 207 -16.24 -20.71 21.20
N TYR A 208 -17.41 -21.23 20.85
CA TYR A 208 -18.22 -22.08 21.74
C TYR A 208 -17.45 -23.33 22.18
N LEU A 209 -16.78 -24.02 21.25
CA LEU A 209 -15.99 -25.21 21.57
C LEU A 209 -14.82 -24.89 22.51
N ILE A 210 -14.14 -23.76 22.31
CA ILE A 210 -13.07 -23.29 23.20
C ILE A 210 -13.62 -23.06 24.61
N PHE A 211 -14.69 -22.26 24.76
CA PHE A 211 -15.25 -21.99 26.08
C PHE A 211 -15.78 -23.26 26.77
N LYS A 212 -16.39 -24.17 26.01
CA LYS A 212 -16.84 -25.46 26.53
C LYS A 212 -15.69 -26.33 27.03
N GLN A 213 -14.57 -26.36 26.29
CA GLN A 213 -13.38 -27.13 26.67
C GLN A 213 -12.68 -26.53 27.90
N VAL A 214 -12.55 -25.20 27.95
CA VAL A 214 -12.01 -24.48 29.11
C VAL A 214 -12.87 -24.71 30.35
N GLY A 215 -14.20 -24.58 30.23
CA GLY A 215 -15.14 -24.83 31.32
C GLY A 215 -15.06 -26.26 31.86
N ARG A 216 -15.05 -27.27 30.98
CA ARG A 216 -14.86 -28.67 31.39
C ARG A 216 -13.52 -28.92 32.08
N SER A 217 -12.45 -28.29 31.59
CA SER A 217 -11.11 -28.41 32.17
C SER A 217 -11.01 -27.75 33.53
N ALA A 218 -11.63 -26.58 33.72
CA ALA A 218 -11.69 -25.87 34.99
C ALA A 218 -12.44 -26.69 36.07
N ILE A 219 -13.60 -27.26 35.73
CA ILE A 219 -14.38 -28.13 36.63
C ILE A 219 -13.58 -29.39 37.02
N LYS A 220 -12.88 -30.01 36.06
CA LYS A 220 -12.03 -31.19 36.34
C LYS A 220 -10.87 -30.82 37.27
N MET A 221 -10.30 -29.63 37.12
CA MET A 221 -9.20 -29.16 37.96
C MET A 221 -9.67 -28.79 39.38
N SER A 222 -10.85 -28.17 39.52
CA SER A 222 -11.43 -27.87 40.83
C SER A 222 -11.80 -29.14 41.60
N ARG A 223 -12.41 -30.13 40.93
CA ARG A 223 -12.70 -31.43 41.54
C ARG A 223 -11.44 -32.14 42.04
N ARG A 224 -10.36 -32.14 41.25
CA ARG A 224 -9.05 -32.70 41.67
C ARG A 224 -8.43 -31.96 42.85
N ARG A 225 -8.65 -30.64 42.97
CA ARG A 225 -8.20 -29.86 44.14
C ARG A 225 -9.03 -30.22 45.38
N ALA A 226 -10.35 -30.36 45.25
CA ALA A 226 -11.22 -30.80 46.35
C ALA A 226 -10.86 -32.22 46.83
N GLU A 227 -10.62 -33.16 45.92
CA GLU A 227 -10.21 -34.54 46.24
C GLU A 227 -8.83 -34.59 46.93
N LYS A 228 -7.89 -33.70 46.56
CA LYS A 228 -6.60 -33.56 47.27
C LYS A 228 -6.73 -32.99 48.68
N VAL A 229 -7.69 -32.10 48.90
CA VAL A 229 -7.98 -31.53 50.23
C VAL A 229 -8.68 -32.57 51.12
N SER A 230 -9.55 -33.42 50.57
CA SER A 230 -10.19 -34.51 51.32
C SER A 230 -9.25 -35.71 51.55
N GLY A 231 -8.28 -35.96 50.67
CA GLY A 231 -7.35 -37.10 50.75
C GLY A 231 -6.23 -36.99 51.78
N GLY A 232 -6.19 -35.93 52.59
CA GLY A 232 -5.10 -35.65 53.55
C GLY A 232 -5.40 -35.87 55.03
N ARG A 233 -6.63 -36.27 55.41
CA ARG A 233 -6.97 -36.45 56.83
C ARG A 233 -7.86 -37.68 57.04
N SER A 234 -7.22 -38.83 57.23
CA SER A 234 -7.81 -39.88 58.08
C SER A 234 -7.78 -39.35 59.51
N VAL A 235 -8.88 -38.76 59.96
CA VAL A 235 -9.04 -38.42 61.39
C VAL A 235 -9.17 -39.73 62.14
N THR A 236 -8.15 -40.10 62.90
CA THR A 236 -8.24 -41.18 63.88
C THR A 236 -9.34 -40.81 64.88
N HIS A 237 -10.48 -41.49 64.81
CA HIS A 237 -11.60 -41.23 65.69
C HIS A 237 -11.26 -41.79 67.07
N ASN A 238 -10.80 -40.95 68.00
CA ASN A 238 -10.79 -41.31 69.42
C ASN A 238 -12.25 -41.29 69.90
N THR A 239 -12.83 -42.47 70.14
CA THR A 239 -14.24 -42.68 70.46
C THR A 239 -14.61 -42.37 71.92
N ASN A 240 -13.80 -41.60 72.65
CA ASN A 240 -14.00 -41.39 74.10
C ASN A 240 -14.46 -39.97 74.50
N GLU A 241 -14.79 -39.11 73.53
CA GLU A 241 -15.31 -37.78 73.87
C GLU A 241 -16.85 -37.82 74.03
N PRO A 242 -17.41 -37.27 75.14
CA PRO A 242 -18.86 -37.23 75.35
C PRO A 242 -19.58 -36.48 74.22
N GLY A 243 -20.73 -36.99 73.77
CA GLY A 243 -21.53 -36.39 72.69
C GLY A 243 -21.88 -34.91 72.90
N ALA A 244 -21.90 -34.43 74.15
CA ALA A 244 -22.10 -33.04 74.50
C ALA A 244 -20.99 -32.12 73.94
N VAL A 245 -19.75 -32.60 73.85
CA VAL A 245 -18.62 -31.84 73.30
C VAL A 245 -18.82 -31.62 71.80
N PHE A 246 -19.24 -32.65 71.07
CA PHE A 246 -19.56 -32.53 69.65
C PHE A 246 -20.77 -31.64 69.40
N ALA A 247 -21.81 -31.74 70.24
CA ALA A 247 -22.96 -30.84 70.17
C ALA A 247 -22.54 -29.38 70.41
N ALA A 248 -21.74 -29.10 71.43
CA ALA A 248 -21.25 -27.76 71.72
C ALA A 248 -20.37 -27.18 70.58
N ILE A 249 -19.49 -28.00 70.00
CA ILE A 249 -18.67 -27.61 68.84
C ILE A 249 -19.56 -27.33 67.62
N ALA A 250 -20.56 -28.17 67.36
CA ALA A 250 -21.50 -27.98 66.26
C ALA A 250 -22.34 -26.72 66.45
N THR A 251 -22.83 -26.44 67.67
CA THR A 251 -23.58 -25.21 67.97
C THR A 251 -22.70 -23.97 67.84
N ALA A 252 -21.46 -24.00 68.32
CA ALA A 252 -20.54 -22.88 68.19
C ALA A 252 -20.18 -22.59 66.72
N LEU A 253 -19.98 -23.62 65.90
CA LEU A 253 -19.77 -23.45 64.46
C LEU A 253 -21.02 -22.93 63.75
N TYR A 254 -22.21 -23.34 64.20
CA TYR A 254 -23.48 -22.84 63.67
C TYR A 254 -23.66 -21.36 63.99
N GLU A 255 -23.45 -20.92 65.24
CA GLU A 255 -23.51 -19.50 65.63
C GLU A 255 -22.49 -18.65 64.85
N VAL A 256 -21.24 -19.11 64.71
CA VAL A 256 -20.21 -18.39 63.94
C VAL A 256 -20.57 -18.29 62.45
N ALA A 257 -21.25 -19.30 61.89
CA ALA A 257 -21.70 -19.28 60.52
C ALA A 257 -22.92 -18.37 60.31
N GLU A 258 -23.82 -18.28 61.30
CA GLU A 258 -24.97 -17.38 61.28
C GLU A 258 -24.56 -15.91 61.42
N ASP A 259 -23.57 -15.60 62.27
CA ASP A 259 -23.00 -14.24 62.45
C ASP A 259 -22.21 -13.73 61.23
N ALA A 260 -21.84 -14.62 60.29
CA ALA A 260 -21.12 -14.24 59.07
C ALA A 260 -22.04 -13.82 57.92
N HIS A 261 -23.36 -13.79 58.12
CA HIS A 261 -24.27 -13.16 57.19
C HIS A 261 -24.19 -11.63 57.38
N ASP A 262 -23.42 -10.98 56.51
CA ASP A 262 -23.50 -9.53 56.30
C ASP A 262 -24.97 -9.17 56.01
N PHE A 263 -25.69 -8.61 56.99
CA PHE A 263 -26.93 -7.92 56.72
C PHE A 263 -26.55 -6.69 55.88
N GLU A 264 -26.66 -6.82 54.55
CA GLU A 264 -26.43 -5.72 53.62
C GLU A 264 -27.41 -4.58 53.97
N ASN A 265 -26.90 -3.55 54.63
CA ASN A 265 -27.68 -2.37 54.95
C ASN A 265 -27.91 -1.61 53.64
N THR A 266 -29.13 -1.63 53.09
CA THR A 266 -29.52 -0.97 51.82
C THR A 266 -29.39 0.57 51.81
N VAL A 267 -28.74 1.16 52.82
CA VAL A 267 -28.47 2.60 52.90
C VAL A 267 -27.09 2.89 52.32
N LEU A 268 -27.07 3.35 51.08
CA LEU A 268 -25.87 3.86 50.41
C LEU A 268 -25.49 5.24 51.00
N THR A 269 -24.65 5.27 52.04
CA THR A 269 -24.04 6.52 52.50
C THR A 269 -22.91 6.95 51.55
N ILE A 270 -23.29 7.68 50.50
CA ILE A 270 -22.32 8.39 49.65
C ILE A 270 -21.76 9.57 50.45
N HIS A 271 -20.51 9.48 50.90
CA HIS A 271 -19.79 10.63 51.44
C HIS A 271 -19.49 11.61 50.30
N ARG A 272 -20.20 12.74 50.29
CA ARG A 272 -19.95 13.84 49.35
C ARG A 272 -18.55 14.40 49.58
N VAL A 273 -17.63 14.15 48.66
CA VAL A 273 -16.28 14.74 48.66
C VAL A 273 -16.43 16.26 48.60
N THR A 274 -16.02 16.97 49.65
CA THR A 274 -16.21 18.42 49.81
C THR A 274 -15.28 19.28 48.95
N ARG A 275 -14.46 18.67 48.10
CA ARG A 275 -13.57 19.38 47.18
C ARG A 275 -14.19 19.40 45.78
N ASN A 276 -14.89 20.49 45.46
CA ASN A 276 -15.47 20.76 44.14
C ASN A 276 -14.43 21.02 43.03
N TYR A 277 -13.13 20.83 43.28
CA TYR A 277 -12.09 21.02 42.28
C TYR A 277 -11.00 19.96 42.41
N SER A 278 -10.63 19.39 41.26
CA SER A 278 -9.46 18.52 41.13
C SER A 278 -8.23 19.42 40.95
N PRO A 279 -7.15 19.23 41.74
CA PRO A 279 -5.90 19.97 41.55
C PRO A 279 -5.33 19.82 40.12
N TRP A 280 -5.67 18.72 39.46
CA TRP A 280 -5.14 18.33 38.15
C TRP A 280 -5.72 19.12 36.96
N SER A 281 -6.83 19.86 37.14
CA SER A 281 -7.42 20.70 36.08
C SER A 281 -7.31 22.21 36.33
N SER A 282 -6.50 22.63 37.31
CA SER A 282 -6.43 24.05 37.66
C SER A 282 -5.53 24.82 36.69
N LYS A 283 -6.16 25.70 35.88
CA LYS A 283 -5.51 26.53 34.84
C LYS A 283 -4.40 27.48 35.37
N ILE A 284 -4.31 27.65 36.68
CA ILE A 284 -3.27 28.45 37.36
C ILE A 284 -1.86 27.88 37.16
N TYR A 285 -1.70 26.57 36.97
CA TYR A 285 -0.39 25.98 36.68
C TYR A 285 0.06 26.10 35.22
N GLY A 286 -0.83 26.55 34.32
CA GLY A 286 -0.53 26.69 32.88
C GLY A 286 -0.13 28.10 32.44
N LEU A 287 -0.17 29.09 33.33
CA LEU A 287 0.16 30.48 33.01
C LEU A 287 1.65 30.75 33.31
N ARG A 288 2.36 31.26 32.31
CA ARG A 288 3.77 31.63 32.42
C ARG A 288 3.91 32.85 33.34
N SER A 289 4.59 32.69 34.47
CA SER A 289 4.93 33.82 35.34
C SER A 289 5.98 34.71 34.66
N LEU A 290 5.75 36.02 34.67
CA LEU A 290 6.74 36.99 34.23
C LEU A 290 7.73 37.25 35.38
N PRO A 291 9.03 37.44 35.09
CA PRO A 291 10.03 37.68 36.13
C PRO A 291 9.84 39.06 36.76
N ASP A 292 9.94 39.11 38.09
CA ASP A 292 9.91 40.36 38.85
C ASP A 292 11.11 41.24 38.48
N LYS A 293 10.83 42.47 38.04
CA LYS A 293 11.86 43.50 37.90
C LYS A 293 12.21 44.03 39.29
N LYS A 294 13.45 43.80 39.71
CA LYS A 294 14.08 44.54 40.81
C LYS A 294 14.38 45.97 40.38
#